data_AF-A0A5A8ELR4-F1
#
_entry.id   AF-A0A5A8ELR4-F1
#
_cell.length_a   1.000
_cell.length_b   1.000
_cell.length_c   1.000
_cell.angle_alpha   90.00
_cell.angle_beta   90.00
_cell.angle_gamma   90.00
#
_symmetry.space_group_name_H-M   'P 1'
#
loop_
_entity.id
_entity.type
_entity.pdbx_description
1 polymer ?
#
loop_
_entity_poly.entity_id
_entity_poly.type
_entity_poly.pdbx_seq_one_letter_code
_entity_poly.pdbx_strand_id
1 'polypeptide(L)'
;MPSVIKVLVRSAQNLPCTTQRPGGPDSYAVLTFGEEQQKSAVACGSRAPTYDFSTRFEVDDDRHLVSTPLSLTIIQRDRVAADDVIGTVVLSLEPLLSHSTSLDSEIDGWLPLHDTLLGLRGEVCMQVRVSHGAGGDAGSSRMRGAMMGLAAEREDEVQFYAVSRLTHRVYPQQWICGEVEELLVEADPEYNALQDTFRSSRRSNAARLALLYKLSFKLREAVARKTIRLGANAVLAYQQHFDVEGDSGIVARAYGTAVHLVSRTALMGEIQREATEMHNSAALGAGEQGTLVAPDFSAWHRHDMGNSARQQGPCSSVHF
;
A
#
# COMPACT_ATOMS: atom_id res chain seq x y z
N MET A 1 -2.39 -20.56 -6.53
CA MET A 1 -3.76 -20.44 -7.09
C MET A 1 -4.02 -18.98 -7.40
N PRO A 2 -4.61 -18.63 -8.55
CA PRO A 2 -4.81 -17.24 -8.94
C PRO A 2 -5.77 -16.53 -7.97
N SER A 3 -5.57 -15.23 -7.82
CA SER A 3 -6.51 -14.35 -7.14
C SER A 3 -7.69 -14.04 -8.06
N VAL A 4 -8.85 -13.77 -7.50
CA VAL A 4 -10.06 -13.48 -8.28
C VAL A 4 -10.67 -12.17 -7.82
N ILE A 5 -10.85 -11.24 -8.75
CA ILE A 5 -11.58 -9.99 -8.54
C ILE A 5 -13.02 -10.23 -8.96
N LYS A 6 -13.98 -10.07 -8.05
CA LYS A 6 -15.42 -10.14 -8.34
C LYS A 6 -15.99 -8.74 -8.33
N VAL A 7 -16.70 -8.39 -9.40
CA VAL A 7 -17.29 -7.05 -9.55
C VAL A 7 -18.77 -7.18 -9.87
N LEU A 8 -19.59 -6.40 -9.18
CA LEU A 8 -21.02 -6.22 -9.46
C LEU A 8 -21.28 -4.73 -9.72
N VAL A 9 -21.77 -4.41 -10.92
CA VAL A 9 -22.25 -3.08 -11.29
C VAL A 9 -23.76 -3.06 -11.18
N ARG A 10 -24.30 -2.33 -10.21
CA ARG A 10 -25.74 -2.34 -9.91
C ARG A 10 -26.48 -1.34 -10.79
N SER A 11 -26.16 -0.06 -10.63
CA SER A 11 -26.86 1.02 -11.31
C SER A 11 -25.99 2.27 -11.42
N ALA A 12 -26.41 3.23 -12.22
CA ALA A 12 -25.88 4.59 -12.21
C ALA A 12 -27.00 5.59 -11.94
N GLN A 13 -26.65 6.82 -11.57
CA GLN A 13 -27.59 7.93 -11.46
C GLN A 13 -26.94 9.26 -11.83
N ASN A 14 -27.79 10.26 -12.04
CA ASN A 14 -27.39 11.62 -12.41
C ASN A 14 -26.56 11.69 -13.72
N LEU A 15 -26.75 10.74 -14.64
CA LEU A 15 -26.05 10.77 -15.92
C LEU A 15 -26.43 12.02 -16.72
N PRO A 16 -25.47 12.66 -17.41
CA PRO A 16 -25.71 13.81 -18.25
C PRO A 16 -26.65 13.44 -19.39
N CYS A 17 -27.52 14.37 -19.75
CA CYS A 17 -28.34 14.24 -20.95
C CYS A 17 -27.58 14.87 -22.11
N THR A 18 -27.10 14.06 -23.04
CA THR A 18 -26.41 14.51 -24.27
C THR A 18 -27.38 14.64 -25.45
N THR A 19 -28.50 13.91 -25.43
CA THR A 19 -29.47 13.88 -26.52
C THR A 19 -30.66 14.78 -26.22
N GLN A 20 -31.09 15.61 -27.19
CA GLN A 20 -32.30 16.45 -27.10
C GLN A 20 -33.63 15.65 -27.04
N ARG A 21 -33.58 14.33 -26.78
CA ARG A 21 -34.77 13.48 -26.71
C ARG A 21 -35.38 13.52 -25.30
N PRO A 22 -36.71 13.44 -25.17
CA PRO A 22 -37.34 13.19 -23.88
C PRO A 22 -36.96 11.78 -23.40
N GLY A 23 -35.99 11.71 -22.48
CA GLY A 23 -35.42 10.47 -21.95
C GLY A 23 -33.97 10.66 -21.47
N GLY A 24 -33.38 9.61 -20.90
CA GLY A 24 -31.93 9.55 -20.65
C GLY A 24 -31.14 8.88 -21.78
N PRO A 25 -29.81 8.80 -21.67
CA PRO A 25 -28.98 8.11 -22.66
C PRO A 25 -29.26 6.60 -22.69
N ASP A 26 -29.14 5.99 -23.87
CA ASP A 26 -28.93 4.54 -23.98
C ASP A 26 -27.48 4.27 -23.53
N SER A 27 -27.26 3.55 -22.43
CA SER A 27 -25.94 3.41 -21.82
C SER A 27 -25.59 1.98 -21.41
N TYR A 28 -24.30 1.66 -21.37
CA TYR A 28 -23.79 0.39 -20.90
C TYR A 28 -22.49 0.59 -20.11
N ALA A 29 -22.22 -0.33 -19.19
CA ALA A 29 -21.02 -0.33 -18.37
C ALA A 29 -19.94 -1.22 -18.99
N VAL A 30 -18.70 -0.75 -18.92
CA VAL A 30 -17.52 -1.45 -19.39
C VAL A 30 -16.50 -1.53 -18.26
N LEU A 31 -16.25 -2.73 -17.78
CA LEU A 31 -15.20 -3.02 -16.80
C LEU A 31 -13.92 -3.41 -17.53
N THR A 32 -12.80 -2.81 -17.13
CA THR A 32 -11.47 -3.10 -17.69
C THR A 32 -10.46 -3.31 -16.58
N PHE A 33 -9.72 -4.42 -16.65
CA PHE A 33 -8.59 -4.72 -15.77
C PHE A 33 -7.44 -5.28 -16.62
N GLY A 34 -6.34 -4.53 -16.69
CA GLY A 34 -5.24 -4.87 -17.60
C GLY A 34 -5.69 -4.82 -19.06
N GLU A 35 -5.53 -5.93 -19.78
CA GLU A 35 -5.97 -6.08 -21.18
C GLU A 35 -7.39 -6.68 -21.28
N GLU A 36 -7.94 -7.19 -20.18
CA GLU A 36 -9.27 -7.80 -20.18
C GLU A 36 -10.37 -6.76 -20.05
N GLN A 37 -11.44 -6.95 -20.83
CA GLN A 37 -12.61 -6.08 -20.83
C GLN A 37 -13.90 -6.89 -20.82
N GLN A 38 -14.85 -6.45 -20.00
CA GLN A 38 -16.16 -7.08 -19.81
C GLN A 38 -17.26 -6.02 -19.91
N LYS A 39 -18.34 -6.29 -20.65
CA LYS A 39 -19.40 -5.30 -20.98
C LYS A 39 -20.77 -5.76 -20.50
N SER A 40 -21.57 -4.83 -19.98
CA SER A 40 -22.98 -5.09 -19.64
C SER A 40 -23.88 -5.07 -20.88
N ALA A 41 -25.13 -5.51 -20.70
CA ALA A 41 -26.20 -5.17 -21.62
C ALA A 41 -26.47 -3.65 -21.61
N VAL A 42 -27.12 -3.16 -22.66
CA VAL A 42 -27.46 -1.74 -22.78
C VAL A 42 -28.77 -1.43 -22.06
N ALA A 43 -28.72 -0.49 -21.12
CA ALA A 43 -29.89 0.10 -20.48
C ALA A 43 -30.39 1.28 -21.34
N CYS A 44 -31.65 1.22 -21.78
CA CYS A 44 -32.19 2.20 -22.72
C CYS A 44 -32.84 3.38 -22.01
N GLY A 45 -32.59 4.59 -22.51
CA GLY A 45 -33.42 5.76 -22.24
C GLY A 45 -33.43 6.28 -20.79
N SER A 46 -32.44 6.00 -19.95
CA SER A 46 -32.47 6.33 -18.52
C SER A 46 -31.26 7.12 -18.03
N ARG A 47 -31.50 8.14 -17.20
CA ARG A 47 -30.45 8.88 -16.47
C ARG A 47 -30.08 8.21 -15.14
N ALA A 48 -30.87 7.19 -14.76
CA ALA A 48 -30.63 6.31 -13.64
C ALA A 48 -30.77 4.85 -14.10
N PRO A 49 -29.88 4.35 -14.97
CA PRO A 49 -29.97 3.00 -15.50
C PRO A 49 -29.62 1.96 -14.45
N THR A 50 -30.30 0.81 -14.50
CA THR A 50 -29.92 -0.40 -13.78
C THR A 50 -29.21 -1.34 -14.73
N TYR A 51 -28.05 -1.84 -14.33
CA TYR A 51 -27.23 -2.78 -15.09
C TYR A 51 -27.28 -4.19 -14.52
N ASP A 52 -27.27 -4.34 -13.20
CA ASP A 52 -27.18 -5.62 -12.46
C ASP A 52 -26.21 -6.63 -13.12
N PHE A 53 -25.05 -6.12 -13.53
CA PHE A 53 -24.05 -6.84 -14.29
C PHE A 53 -22.94 -7.32 -13.36
N SER A 54 -22.73 -8.64 -13.31
CA SER A 54 -21.65 -9.23 -12.51
C SER A 54 -20.61 -9.92 -13.40
N THR A 55 -19.35 -9.78 -13.02
CA THR A 55 -18.23 -10.41 -13.72
C THR A 55 -17.08 -10.73 -12.76
N ARG A 56 -16.10 -11.49 -13.24
CA ARG A 56 -14.89 -11.81 -12.51
C ARG A 56 -13.65 -11.71 -13.40
N PHE A 57 -12.54 -11.29 -12.82
CA PHE A 57 -11.21 -11.32 -13.44
C PHE A 57 -10.33 -12.29 -12.66
N GLU A 58 -9.65 -13.20 -13.36
CA GLU A 58 -8.68 -14.12 -12.79
C GLU A 58 -7.29 -13.49 -12.91
N VAL A 59 -6.54 -13.46 -11.80
CA VAL A 59 -5.27 -12.75 -11.69
C VAL A 59 -4.20 -13.74 -11.25
N ASP A 60 -3.33 -14.10 -12.19
CA ASP A 60 -2.27 -15.09 -11.97
C ASP A 60 -1.14 -14.55 -11.08
N ASP A 61 -0.67 -13.33 -11.38
CA ASP A 61 0.32 -12.64 -10.57
C ASP A 61 -0.36 -11.57 -9.72
N ASP A 62 -0.38 -11.80 -8.41
CA ASP A 62 -0.89 -10.88 -7.39
C ASP A 62 -0.31 -9.47 -7.50
N ARG A 63 0.85 -9.32 -8.17
CA ARG A 63 1.41 -8.00 -8.43
C ARG A 63 0.51 -7.12 -9.30
N HIS A 64 -0.32 -7.72 -10.15
CA HIS A 64 -1.28 -6.97 -10.94
C HIS A 64 -2.39 -6.34 -10.09
N LEU A 65 -2.70 -6.89 -8.91
CA LEU A 65 -3.74 -6.36 -8.03
C LEU A 65 -3.45 -4.94 -7.52
N VAL A 66 -2.18 -4.58 -7.36
CA VAL A 66 -1.81 -3.21 -6.92
C VAL A 66 -1.30 -2.36 -8.08
N SER A 67 -0.63 -2.97 -9.06
CA SER A 67 -0.03 -2.24 -10.18
C SER A 67 -1.01 -1.86 -11.29
N THR A 68 -2.15 -2.54 -11.37
CA THR A 68 -3.13 -2.37 -12.45
C THR A 68 -4.43 -1.83 -11.86
N PRO A 69 -4.92 -0.67 -12.35
CA PRO A 69 -6.16 -0.12 -11.84
C PRO A 69 -7.36 -0.90 -12.39
N LEU A 70 -8.38 -1.11 -11.56
CA LEU A 70 -9.70 -1.53 -12.03
C LEU A 70 -10.45 -0.29 -12.53
N SER A 71 -10.88 -0.28 -13.78
CA SER A 71 -11.65 0.84 -14.33
C SER A 71 -13.05 0.42 -14.74
N LEU A 72 -14.02 1.27 -14.42
CA LEU A 72 -15.40 1.16 -14.89
C LEU A 72 -15.71 2.39 -15.73
N THR A 73 -16.08 2.20 -17.00
CA THR A 73 -16.48 3.28 -17.90
C THR A 73 -17.94 3.11 -18.25
N ILE A 74 -18.73 4.17 -18.07
CA ILE A 74 -20.09 4.23 -18.61
C ILE A 74 -20.02 4.86 -19.99
N ILE A 75 -20.55 4.14 -20.97
CA ILE A 75 -20.54 4.54 -22.38
C ILE A 75 -21.98 4.75 -22.82
N GLN A 76 -22.21 5.85 -23.54
CA GLN A 76 -23.44 6.09 -24.26
C GLN A 76 -23.37 5.40 -25.61
N ARG A 77 -24.37 4.57 -25.89
CA ARG A 77 -24.54 3.96 -27.20
C ARG A 77 -25.19 4.96 -28.15
N ASP A 78 -24.50 5.26 -29.24
CA ASP A 78 -25.06 6.05 -30.33
C ASP A 78 -25.37 5.16 -31.53
N ARG A 79 -26.56 5.35 -32.13
CA ARG A 79 -27.02 4.49 -33.25
C ARG A 79 -26.45 4.90 -34.61
N VAL A 80 -25.97 6.13 -34.70
CA VAL A 80 -25.60 6.79 -35.96
C VAL A 80 -24.12 7.21 -35.95
N ALA A 81 -23.59 7.54 -34.78
CA ALA A 81 -22.20 7.93 -34.57
C ALA A 81 -21.44 6.88 -33.76
N ALA A 82 -20.15 7.12 -33.53
CA ALA A 82 -19.38 6.36 -32.56
C ALA A 82 -19.89 6.63 -31.14
N ASP A 83 -19.84 5.61 -30.30
CA ASP A 83 -20.22 5.70 -28.89
C ASP A 83 -19.37 6.74 -28.14
N ASP A 84 -20.03 7.50 -27.27
CA ASP A 84 -19.39 8.52 -26.45
C ASP A 84 -19.21 8.06 -24.99
N VAL A 85 -18.02 8.31 -24.45
CA VAL A 85 -17.75 8.05 -23.02
C VAL A 85 -18.49 9.08 -22.18
N ILE A 86 -19.31 8.60 -21.24
CA ILE A 86 -19.99 9.48 -20.27
C ILE A 86 -19.05 9.86 -19.14
N GLY A 87 -18.33 8.87 -18.60
CA GLY A 87 -17.35 9.04 -17.53
C GLY A 87 -16.78 7.70 -17.07
N THR A 88 -15.69 7.76 -16.32
CA THR A 88 -14.92 6.61 -15.83
C THR A 88 -14.70 6.73 -14.33
N VAL A 89 -14.77 5.60 -13.64
CA VAL A 89 -14.25 5.40 -12.28
C VAL A 89 -12.97 4.59 -12.39
N VAL A 90 -11.91 5.02 -11.71
CA VAL A 90 -10.64 4.29 -11.60
C VAL A 90 -10.42 3.94 -10.13
N LEU A 91 -10.25 2.66 -9.83
CA LEU A 91 -10.14 2.14 -8.47
C LEU A 91 -8.82 1.41 -8.25
N SER A 92 -8.17 1.74 -7.12
CA SER A 92 -7.11 0.91 -6.55
C SER A 92 -7.73 -0.22 -5.74
N LEU A 93 -7.21 -1.44 -5.92
CA LEU A 93 -7.60 -2.59 -5.11
C LEU A 93 -6.75 -2.71 -3.83
N GLU A 94 -5.73 -1.87 -3.65
CA GLU A 94 -4.83 -1.87 -2.49
C GLU A 94 -5.58 -1.94 -1.14
N PRO A 95 -6.67 -1.18 -0.91
CA PRO A 95 -7.45 -1.26 0.33
C PRO A 95 -8.20 -2.57 0.55
N LEU A 96 -8.35 -3.41 -0.47
CA LEU A 96 -8.99 -4.73 -0.36
C LEU A 96 -8.00 -5.83 -0.02
N LEU A 97 -6.70 -5.56 -0.22
CA LEU A 97 -5.66 -6.51 0.08
C LEU A 97 -5.29 -6.46 1.56
N SER A 98 -5.73 -5.42 2.28
CA SER A 98 -5.15 -5.02 3.54
C SER A 98 -5.46 -5.81 4.79
N HIS A 99 -6.41 -6.74 4.70
CA HIS A 99 -6.89 -7.46 5.86
C HIS A 99 -6.55 -8.94 5.76
N SER A 100 -5.50 -9.34 6.48
CA SER A 100 -5.15 -10.75 6.68
C SER A 100 -6.19 -11.53 7.52
N THR A 101 -7.22 -10.87 8.07
CA THR A 101 -8.11 -11.49 9.07
C THR A 101 -9.62 -11.21 8.91
N SER A 102 -10.08 -10.46 7.91
CA SER A 102 -11.52 -10.36 7.62
C SER A 102 -11.81 -10.87 6.20
N LEU A 103 -12.59 -11.95 6.14
CA LEU A 103 -13.06 -12.61 4.92
C LEU A 103 -13.96 -11.74 4.02
N ASP A 104 -14.14 -10.45 4.36
CA ASP A 104 -15.19 -9.56 3.83
C ASP A 104 -14.67 -8.17 3.45
N SER A 105 -13.39 -8.04 3.06
CA SER A 105 -12.92 -6.76 2.51
C SER A 105 -13.59 -6.49 1.17
N GLU A 106 -14.39 -5.42 1.14
CA GLU A 106 -15.23 -5.06 0.01
C GLU A 106 -15.30 -3.54 -0.14
N ILE A 107 -15.30 -3.07 -1.39
CA ILE A 107 -15.71 -1.72 -1.75
C ILE A 107 -17.14 -1.84 -2.22
N ASP A 108 -18.10 -1.27 -1.49
CA ASP A 108 -19.53 -1.21 -1.88
C ASP A 108 -20.03 0.23 -1.74
N GLY A 109 -20.70 0.73 -2.77
CA GLY A 109 -21.39 2.00 -2.71
C GLY A 109 -21.33 2.82 -3.99
N TRP A 110 -21.73 4.08 -3.85
CA TRP A 110 -21.76 5.06 -4.92
C TRP A 110 -20.39 5.71 -5.13
N LEU A 111 -19.91 5.67 -6.37
CA LEU A 111 -18.63 6.22 -6.78
C LEU A 111 -18.85 7.27 -7.88
N PRO A 112 -18.17 8.42 -7.81
CA PRO A 112 -18.33 9.49 -8.78
C PRO A 112 -17.77 9.07 -10.15
N LEU A 113 -18.54 9.32 -11.21
CA LEU A 113 -18.06 9.18 -12.59
C LEU A 113 -17.33 10.46 -12.98
N HIS A 114 -16.11 10.30 -13.47
CA HIS A 114 -15.28 11.42 -13.91
C HIS A 114 -15.04 11.39 -15.41
N ASP A 115 -15.15 12.54 -16.04
CA ASP A 115 -14.55 12.82 -17.33
C ASP A 115 -13.34 13.73 -17.13
N THR A 116 -12.23 13.43 -17.80
CA THR A 116 -10.96 14.14 -17.61
C THR A 116 -11.00 15.62 -17.99
N LEU A 117 -12.01 16.05 -18.76
CA LEU A 117 -12.18 17.42 -19.23
C LEU A 117 -13.40 18.09 -18.60
N LEU A 118 -14.48 17.33 -18.43
CA LEU A 118 -15.80 17.83 -17.99
C LEU A 118 -16.04 17.64 -16.49
N GLY A 119 -15.14 16.97 -15.77
CA GLY A 119 -15.25 16.78 -14.32
C GLY A 119 -16.28 15.72 -13.96
N LEU A 120 -17.19 16.02 -13.02
CA LEU A 120 -18.19 15.06 -12.52
C LEU A 120 -19.31 14.83 -13.53
N ARG A 121 -19.66 13.55 -13.76
CA ARG A 121 -20.60 13.10 -14.81
C ARG A 121 -21.68 12.15 -14.28
N GLY A 122 -22.01 12.29 -13.00
CA GLY A 122 -22.93 11.41 -12.28
C GLY A 122 -22.16 10.45 -11.37
N GLU A 123 -22.79 9.35 -11.01
CA GLU A 123 -22.25 8.37 -10.08
C GLU A 123 -22.76 6.98 -10.39
N VAL A 124 -22.00 5.96 -9.98
CA VAL A 124 -22.28 4.55 -10.23
C VAL A 124 -22.21 3.78 -8.92
N CYS A 125 -23.18 2.91 -8.69
CA CYS A 125 -23.21 2.00 -7.56
C CYS A 125 -22.56 0.68 -7.98
N MET A 126 -21.46 0.32 -7.33
CA MET A 126 -20.76 -0.93 -7.60
C MET A 126 -20.17 -1.54 -6.34
N GLN A 127 -19.96 -2.85 -6.44
CA GLN A 127 -19.41 -3.71 -5.40
C GLN A 127 -18.19 -4.45 -5.95
N VAL A 128 -17.07 -4.41 -5.23
CA VAL A 128 -15.80 -5.06 -5.59
C VAL A 128 -15.29 -5.88 -4.43
N ARG A 129 -14.96 -7.15 -4.69
CA ARG A 129 -14.34 -8.07 -3.74
C ARG A 129 -13.11 -8.74 -4.37
N VAL A 130 -12.07 -8.95 -3.57
CA VAL A 130 -10.89 -9.72 -3.99
C VAL A 130 -10.80 -10.98 -3.13
N SER A 131 -10.73 -12.14 -3.77
CA SER A 131 -10.51 -13.42 -3.08
C SER A 131 -9.17 -14.00 -3.50
N HIS A 132 -8.30 -14.26 -2.52
CA HIS A 132 -6.97 -14.84 -2.73
C HIS A 132 -7.04 -16.36 -2.83
N GLY A 133 -6.33 -16.94 -3.80
CA GLY A 133 -6.19 -18.40 -3.88
C GLY A 133 -5.31 -18.95 -2.75
N ALA A 134 -5.68 -20.09 -2.17
CA ALA A 134 -5.08 -20.67 -0.95
C ALA A 134 -3.64 -21.24 -1.10
N GLY A 135 -2.81 -20.73 -2.00
CA GLY A 135 -1.46 -21.26 -2.21
C GLY A 135 -0.52 -20.27 -2.87
N GLY A 136 0.02 -19.33 -2.08
CA GLY A 136 1.06 -18.39 -2.49
C GLY A 136 2.42 -18.75 -1.88
N ASP A 137 3.47 -18.72 -2.69
CA ASP A 137 4.87 -18.90 -2.28
C ASP A 137 5.35 -17.76 -1.37
N ALA A 138 6.17 -18.08 -0.35
CA ALA A 138 6.67 -17.12 0.63
C ALA A 138 7.40 -15.92 0.01
N GLY A 139 8.08 -16.08 -1.14
CA GLY A 139 8.77 -15.00 -1.85
C GLY A 139 7.83 -13.97 -2.50
N SER A 140 6.63 -14.36 -2.92
CA SER A 140 5.61 -13.46 -3.47
C SER A 140 4.99 -12.58 -2.38
N SER A 141 4.85 -13.14 -1.17
CA SER A 141 4.28 -12.41 -0.03
C SER A 141 5.10 -11.22 0.48
N ARG A 142 6.42 -11.20 0.25
CA ARG A 142 7.31 -10.09 0.66
C ARG A 142 7.11 -8.83 -0.18
N MET A 143 7.06 -9.00 -1.50
CA MET A 143 6.75 -7.91 -2.43
C MET A 143 5.31 -7.44 -2.23
N ARG A 144 4.37 -8.38 -2.02
CA ARG A 144 2.96 -8.08 -1.78
C ARG A 144 2.75 -7.14 -0.59
N GLY A 145 3.51 -7.36 0.48
CA GLY A 145 3.56 -6.45 1.61
C GLY A 145 4.09 -5.08 1.21
N ALA A 146 5.34 -4.96 0.75
CA ALA A 146 5.98 -3.67 0.41
C ALA A 146 5.19 -2.76 -0.56
N MET A 147 4.23 -3.36 -1.24
CA MET A 147 3.37 -2.80 -2.25
C MET A 147 2.01 -2.33 -1.72
N MET A 148 1.54 -2.89 -0.60
CA MET A 148 0.22 -2.69 0.00
C MET A 148 0.17 -1.62 1.11
N GLY A 149 1.32 -1.16 1.62
CA GLY A 149 1.38 0.01 2.50
C GLY A 149 0.68 -0.16 3.85
N LEU A 150 0.78 -1.33 4.49
CA LEU A 150 -0.01 -1.63 5.70
C LEU A 150 0.77 -1.80 6.98
N ALA A 151 0.01 -1.55 8.05
CA ALA A 151 0.42 -1.69 9.43
C ALA A 151 0.61 -3.16 9.81
N ALA A 152 1.85 -3.46 10.16
CA ALA A 152 2.25 -4.19 11.37
C ALA A 152 1.67 -5.59 11.59
N GLU A 153 2.01 -6.57 10.74
CA GLU A 153 1.97 -7.99 11.15
C GLU A 153 3.09 -8.85 10.49
N ARG A 154 3.85 -8.33 9.50
CA ARG A 154 4.96 -9.09 8.87
C ARG A 154 6.24 -8.28 8.78
N GLU A 155 7.34 -8.90 9.22
CA GLU A 155 8.70 -8.33 9.27
C GLU A 155 9.31 -8.04 7.88
N ASP A 156 8.66 -8.45 6.79
CA ASP A 156 9.20 -8.45 5.42
C ASP A 156 8.67 -7.31 4.51
N GLU A 157 7.90 -6.33 5.01
CA GLU A 157 7.21 -5.29 4.21
C GLU A 157 7.80 -3.87 4.44
N VAL A 158 8.05 -3.12 3.34
CA VAL A 158 8.47 -1.70 3.42
C VAL A 158 7.25 -0.79 3.57
N GLN A 159 7.20 -0.04 4.66
CA GLN A 159 6.13 0.92 4.94
C GLN A 159 6.44 2.31 4.37
N PHE A 160 5.47 2.93 3.69
CA PHE A 160 5.63 4.27 3.14
C PHE A 160 4.84 5.30 3.94
N TYR A 161 5.51 6.36 4.37
CA TYR A 161 4.91 7.45 5.11
C TYR A 161 5.14 8.78 4.41
N ALA A 162 4.08 9.54 4.20
CA ALA A 162 4.17 10.91 3.71
C ALA A 162 4.80 11.86 4.76
N VAL A 163 4.83 11.47 6.03
CA VAL A 163 5.37 12.26 7.14
C VAL A 163 6.86 12.03 7.34
N SER A 164 7.59 13.07 7.73
CA SER A 164 9.04 13.02 7.98
C SER A 164 9.42 12.45 9.36
N ARG A 165 8.45 12.33 10.28
CA ARG A 165 8.66 11.80 11.63
C ARG A 165 7.45 11.02 12.10
N LEU A 166 7.72 9.90 12.77
CA LEU A 166 6.71 9.08 13.43
C LEU A 166 6.80 9.22 14.95
N THR A 167 5.68 9.02 15.64
CA THR A 167 5.63 9.17 17.08
C THR A 167 6.39 8.06 17.81
N HIS A 168 7.24 8.45 18.77
CA HIS A 168 7.98 7.54 19.65
C HIS A 168 7.06 6.65 20.51
N ARG A 169 5.78 7.01 20.63
CA ARG A 169 4.79 6.16 21.32
C ARG A 169 4.53 4.86 20.56
N VAL A 170 4.51 4.92 19.24
CA VAL A 170 4.25 3.76 18.37
C VAL A 170 5.57 3.11 17.95
N TYR A 171 6.57 3.93 17.59
CA TYR A 171 7.88 3.47 17.14
C TYR A 171 8.98 4.01 18.08
N PRO A 172 9.22 3.36 19.24
CA PRO A 172 10.18 3.83 20.22
C PRO A 172 11.62 3.82 19.72
N GLN A 173 11.97 2.96 18.76
CA GLN A 173 13.30 2.94 18.16
C GLN A 173 13.20 3.14 16.64
N GLN A 174 14.00 4.07 16.13
CA GLN A 174 14.02 4.49 14.73
C GLN A 174 15.48 4.79 14.34
N TRP A 175 15.96 4.23 13.23
CA TRP A 175 17.31 4.48 12.70
C TRP A 175 17.23 4.94 11.26
N ILE A 176 18.03 5.95 10.88
CA ILE A 176 18.14 6.38 9.49
C ILE A 176 19.16 5.50 8.79
N CYS A 177 18.72 4.81 7.73
CA CYS A 177 19.55 3.93 6.93
C CYS A 177 20.11 4.63 5.69
N GLY A 178 19.43 5.67 5.20
CA GLY A 178 19.91 6.49 4.08
C GLY A 178 18.79 7.17 3.32
N GLU A 179 19.16 7.83 2.22
CA GLU A 179 18.22 8.38 1.24
C GLU A 179 17.90 7.32 0.16
N VAL A 180 16.66 7.31 -0.31
CA VAL A 180 16.22 6.49 -1.43
C VAL A 180 15.49 7.36 -2.44
N GLU A 181 15.88 7.24 -3.70
CA GLU A 181 15.27 7.96 -4.82
C GLU A 181 15.15 7.05 -6.05
N GLU A 182 14.22 7.34 -6.94
CA GLU A 182 14.06 6.67 -8.24
C GLU A 182 13.49 7.63 -9.29
N LEU A 183 13.91 7.45 -10.54
CA LEU A 183 13.42 8.19 -11.70
C LEU A 183 13.10 7.22 -12.83
N LEU A 184 11.90 7.35 -13.39
CA LEU A 184 11.43 6.61 -14.55
C LEU A 184 10.98 7.59 -15.63
N VAL A 185 11.26 7.26 -16.89
CA VAL A 185 10.79 8.02 -18.06
C VAL A 185 10.03 7.08 -18.97
N GLU A 186 8.82 7.45 -19.34
CA GLU A 186 7.99 6.70 -20.28
C GLU A 186 7.39 7.67 -21.31
N ALA A 187 7.13 7.17 -22.53
CA ALA A 187 6.47 7.97 -23.56
C ALA A 187 5.04 8.33 -23.12
N ASP A 188 4.62 9.59 -23.34
CA ASP A 188 3.24 9.98 -23.11
C ASP A 188 2.35 9.38 -24.23
N PRO A 189 1.42 8.46 -23.91
CA PRO A 189 0.59 7.78 -24.91
C PRO A 189 -0.37 8.74 -25.64
N GLU A 190 -0.54 9.95 -25.11
CA GLU A 190 -1.42 10.96 -25.67
C GLU A 190 -0.67 12.16 -26.23
N TYR A 191 0.66 12.12 -26.27
CA TYR A 191 1.44 13.14 -26.97
C TYR A 191 1.32 12.94 -28.48
N ASN A 192 0.94 14.00 -29.18
CA ASN A 192 0.95 14.03 -30.63
C ASN A 192 1.57 15.35 -31.11
N ALA A 193 2.80 15.25 -31.63
CA ALA A 193 3.59 16.41 -32.05
C ALA A 193 2.83 17.38 -32.97
N LEU A 194 1.97 16.88 -33.86
CA LEU A 194 1.18 17.73 -34.76
C LEU A 194 -0.02 18.36 -34.05
N GLN A 195 -0.81 17.58 -33.31
CA GLN A 195 -2.01 18.10 -32.63
C GLN A 195 -1.69 19.03 -31.46
N ASP A 196 -0.63 18.73 -30.70
CA ASP A 196 -0.20 19.54 -29.56
C ASP A 196 0.44 20.87 -29.99
N THR A 197 1.10 20.90 -31.15
CA THR A 197 1.59 22.16 -31.76
C THR A 197 0.43 23.08 -32.18
N PHE A 198 -0.68 22.51 -32.67
CA PHE A 198 -1.84 23.27 -33.14
C PHE A 198 -2.96 23.44 -32.12
N ARG A 199 -2.77 23.04 -30.85
CA ARG A 199 -3.75 23.16 -29.76
C ARG A 199 -5.16 22.68 -30.14
N SER A 200 -5.28 21.55 -30.85
CA SER A 200 -6.60 20.97 -31.10
C SER A 200 -7.22 20.48 -29.80
N SER A 201 -8.53 20.69 -29.61
CA SER A 201 -9.26 20.23 -28.42
C SER A 201 -9.06 18.72 -28.22
N ARG A 202 -8.48 18.35 -27.07
CA ARG A 202 -8.31 16.95 -26.68
C ARG A 202 -9.69 16.32 -26.41
N ARG A 203 -9.84 15.03 -26.72
CA ARG A 203 -11.09 14.28 -26.47
C ARG A 203 -11.10 13.54 -25.13
N SER A 204 -9.94 13.14 -24.59
CA SER A 204 -9.80 12.43 -23.31
C SER A 204 -8.35 12.43 -22.84
N ASN A 205 -8.11 12.30 -21.52
CA ASN A 205 -6.80 12.05 -20.93
C ASN A 205 -6.68 10.67 -20.21
N ALA A 206 -7.50 9.69 -20.60
CA ALA A 206 -7.60 8.40 -19.92
C ALA A 206 -6.33 7.52 -20.02
N ALA A 207 -5.68 7.49 -21.19
CA ALA A 207 -4.48 6.66 -21.39
C ALA A 207 -3.29 7.22 -20.61
N ARG A 208 -3.17 8.56 -20.54
CA ARG A 208 -2.19 9.22 -19.68
C ARG A 208 -2.44 8.91 -18.20
N LEU A 209 -3.69 9.01 -17.74
CA LEU A 209 -4.04 8.70 -16.35
C LEU A 209 -3.69 7.26 -15.96
N ALA A 210 -3.97 6.29 -16.85
CA ALA A 210 -3.59 4.90 -16.66
C ALA A 210 -2.06 4.72 -16.56
N LEU A 211 -1.29 5.43 -17.41
CA LEU A 211 0.17 5.41 -17.32
C LEU A 211 0.68 6.02 -16.02
N LEU A 212 0.13 7.15 -15.56
CA LEU A 212 0.51 7.78 -14.29
C LEU A 212 0.29 6.84 -13.10
N TYR A 213 -0.84 6.12 -13.08
CA TYR A 213 -1.11 5.09 -12.06
C TYR A 213 -0.05 3.99 -12.07
N LYS A 214 0.27 3.46 -13.26
CA LYS A 214 1.31 2.42 -13.44
C LYS A 214 2.71 2.91 -13.02
N LEU A 215 3.05 4.15 -13.34
CA LEU A 215 4.34 4.76 -12.97
C LEU A 215 4.46 4.98 -11.46
N SER A 216 3.38 5.46 -10.81
CA SER A 216 3.30 5.58 -9.34
C SER A 216 3.63 4.27 -8.65
N PHE A 217 3.07 3.18 -9.17
CA PHE A 217 3.35 1.84 -8.70
C PHE A 217 4.82 1.44 -8.88
N LYS A 218 5.35 1.54 -10.11
CA LYS A 218 6.72 1.13 -10.44
C LYS A 218 7.77 1.89 -9.59
N LEU A 219 7.54 3.18 -9.36
CA LEU A 219 8.39 4.00 -8.49
C LEU A 219 8.38 3.48 -7.05
N ARG A 220 7.20 3.21 -6.49
CA ARG A 220 7.08 2.67 -5.12
C ARG A 220 7.80 1.33 -4.99
N GLU A 221 7.62 0.43 -5.96
CA GLU A 221 8.31 -0.88 -5.98
C GLU A 221 9.84 -0.71 -6.04
N ALA A 222 10.33 0.16 -6.92
CA ALA A 222 11.77 0.38 -7.08
C ALA A 222 12.40 1.00 -5.82
N VAL A 223 11.73 2.00 -5.22
CA VAL A 223 12.15 2.59 -3.94
C VAL A 223 12.15 1.54 -2.84
N ALA A 224 11.10 0.71 -2.71
CA ALA A 224 11.04 -0.36 -1.72
C ALA A 224 12.23 -1.33 -1.85
N ARG A 225 12.60 -1.74 -3.07
CA ARG A 225 13.77 -2.59 -3.30
C ARG A 225 15.07 -1.94 -2.85
N LYS A 226 15.25 -0.62 -3.05
CA LYS A 226 16.41 0.13 -2.56
C LYS A 226 16.41 0.20 -1.03
N THR A 227 15.26 0.45 -0.41
CA THR A 227 15.09 0.48 1.05
C THR A 227 15.49 -0.86 1.70
N ILE A 228 15.05 -1.99 1.15
CA ILE A 228 15.41 -3.33 1.65
C ILE A 228 16.93 -3.55 1.57
N ARG A 229 17.59 -3.11 0.48
CA ARG A 229 19.05 -3.24 0.33
C ARG A 229 19.83 -2.43 1.37
N LEU A 230 19.24 -1.36 1.89
CA LEU A 230 19.80 -0.55 2.98
C LEU A 230 19.53 -1.15 4.37
N GLY A 231 18.85 -2.29 4.47
CA GLY A 231 18.45 -2.90 5.75
C GLY A 231 17.33 -2.12 6.47
N ALA A 232 16.59 -1.30 5.73
CA ALA A 232 15.45 -0.54 6.25
C ALA A 232 14.12 -1.26 5.98
N ASN A 233 13.11 -0.95 6.80
CA ASN A 233 11.74 -1.47 6.67
C ASN A 233 10.69 -0.37 6.46
N ALA A 234 11.10 0.90 6.34
CA ALA A 234 10.18 1.98 6.03
C ALA A 234 10.86 3.13 5.28
N VAL A 235 10.04 3.96 4.65
CA VAL A 235 10.42 5.20 3.98
C VAL A 235 9.60 6.34 4.56
N LEU A 236 10.27 7.32 5.17
CA LEU A 236 9.66 8.56 5.65
C LEU A 236 9.74 9.65 4.60
N ALA A 237 8.85 10.64 4.72
CA ALA A 237 8.72 11.75 3.78
C ALA A 237 8.65 11.29 2.31
N TYR A 238 7.97 10.17 2.05
CA TYR A 238 7.83 9.64 0.70
C TYR A 238 7.01 10.59 -0.16
N GLN A 239 7.58 11.00 -1.29
CA GLN A 239 6.93 11.88 -2.25
C GLN A 239 7.10 11.33 -3.67
N GLN A 240 6.09 11.56 -4.51
CA GLN A 240 6.12 11.28 -5.94
C GLN A 240 5.83 12.57 -6.71
N HIS A 241 6.57 12.78 -7.80
CA HIS A 241 6.39 13.90 -8.73
C HIS A 241 6.30 13.36 -10.15
N PHE A 242 5.41 13.96 -10.94
CA PHE A 242 5.19 13.60 -12.34
C PHE A 242 5.23 14.86 -13.19
N ASP A 243 6.16 14.89 -14.14
CA ASP A 243 6.32 15.99 -15.09
C ASP A 243 5.97 15.48 -16.49
N VAL A 244 5.10 16.22 -17.20
CA VAL A 244 4.73 15.91 -18.59
C VAL A 244 5.54 16.85 -19.49
N GLU A 245 6.56 16.31 -20.14
CA GLU A 245 7.60 17.04 -20.87
C GLU A 245 7.43 16.97 -22.39
N GLY A 246 6.19 16.89 -22.88
CA GLY A 246 5.88 16.93 -24.31
C GLY A 246 6.56 15.80 -25.09
N ASP A 247 7.51 16.15 -25.97
CA ASP A 247 8.27 15.20 -26.79
C ASP A 247 9.17 14.27 -25.98
N SER A 248 9.52 14.65 -24.76
CA SER A 248 10.33 13.85 -23.84
C SER A 248 9.48 12.85 -23.03
N GLY A 249 8.15 12.93 -23.13
CA GLY A 249 7.21 12.03 -22.49
C GLY A 249 6.88 12.43 -21.05
N ILE A 250 6.73 11.44 -20.17
CA ILE A 250 6.42 11.62 -18.75
C ILE A 250 7.62 11.20 -17.92
N VAL A 251 8.12 12.14 -17.12
CA VAL A 251 9.17 11.90 -16.13
C VAL A 251 8.51 11.71 -14.77
N ALA A 252 8.72 10.54 -14.17
CA ALA A 252 8.18 10.17 -12.87
C ALA A 252 9.33 10.04 -11.87
N ARG A 253 9.26 10.74 -10.74
CA ARG A 253 10.29 10.80 -9.71
C ARG A 253 9.72 10.42 -8.36
N ALA A 254 10.45 9.67 -7.55
CA ALA A 254 10.12 9.42 -6.17
C ALA A 254 11.34 9.52 -5.28
N TYR A 255 11.18 10.01 -4.05
CA TYR A 255 12.25 10.05 -3.06
C TYR A 255 11.71 9.97 -1.63
N GLY A 256 12.61 9.67 -0.68
CA GLY A 256 12.32 9.65 0.74
C GLY A 256 13.53 9.20 1.57
N THR A 257 13.34 9.07 2.87
CA THR A 257 14.38 8.62 3.80
C THR A 257 14.09 7.18 4.23
N ALA A 258 14.98 6.26 3.87
CA ALA A 258 14.94 4.88 4.34
C ALA A 258 15.28 4.84 5.84
N VAL A 259 14.39 4.23 6.62
CA VAL A 259 14.54 4.08 8.06
C VAL A 259 14.22 2.65 8.50
N HIS A 260 14.88 2.21 9.56
CA HIS A 260 14.50 1.02 10.29
C HIS A 260 13.64 1.43 11.49
N LEU A 261 12.44 0.89 11.59
CA LEU A 261 11.46 1.16 12.65
C LEU A 261 11.23 -0.11 13.46
N VAL A 262 11.26 0.00 14.79
CA VAL A 262 10.78 -1.05 15.70
C VAL A 262 9.52 -0.54 16.38
N SER A 263 8.42 -1.28 16.22
CA SER A 263 7.16 -0.94 16.86
C SER A 263 7.22 -1.26 18.35
N ARG A 264 6.43 -0.54 19.15
CA ARG A 264 6.30 -0.82 20.59
C ARG A 264 5.84 -2.26 20.83
N THR A 265 4.93 -2.77 20.01
CA THR A 265 4.42 -4.15 20.12
C THR A 265 5.53 -5.17 19.89
N ALA A 266 6.33 -4.99 18.83
CA ALA A 266 7.46 -5.87 18.54
C ALA A 266 8.49 -5.86 19.67
N LEU A 267 8.85 -4.65 20.14
CA LEU A 267 9.80 -4.47 21.24
C LEU A 267 9.32 -5.15 22.54
N MET A 268 8.04 -5.00 22.90
CA MET A 268 7.49 -5.67 24.09
C MET A 268 7.47 -7.20 23.92
N GLY A 269 7.24 -7.69 22.71
CA GLY A 269 7.32 -9.11 22.39
C GLY A 269 8.73 -9.68 22.56
N GLU A 270 9.76 -8.97 22.11
CA GLU A 270 11.17 -9.35 22.30
C GLU A 270 11.55 -9.40 23.78
N ILE A 271 11.23 -8.35 24.54
CA ILE A 271 11.49 -8.29 25.99
C ILE A 271 10.83 -9.48 26.71
N GLN A 272 9.59 -9.83 26.33
CA GLN A 272 8.89 -10.96 26.93
C GLN A 272 9.55 -12.30 26.60
N ARG A 273 10.06 -12.47 25.37
CA ARG A 273 10.78 -13.68 24.95
C ARG A 273 12.09 -13.84 25.71
N GLU A 274 12.90 -12.80 25.77
CA GLU A 274 14.16 -12.81 26.54
C GLU A 274 13.91 -13.13 28.03
N ALA A 275 12.89 -12.53 28.65
CA ALA A 275 12.51 -12.84 30.03
C ALA A 275 12.11 -14.31 30.22
N THR A 276 11.41 -14.89 29.24
CA THR A 276 10.99 -16.30 29.27
C THR A 276 12.17 -17.26 29.08
N GLU A 277 13.11 -16.93 28.20
CA GLU A 277 14.34 -17.70 27.98
C GLU A 277 15.26 -17.67 29.20
N MET A 278 15.43 -16.49 29.83
CA MET A 278 16.16 -16.38 31.08
C MET A 278 15.52 -17.22 32.20
N HIS A 279 14.18 -17.19 32.32
CA HIS A 279 13.47 -18.02 33.29
C HIS A 279 13.68 -19.52 33.07
N ASN A 280 13.59 -19.98 31.81
CA ASN A 280 13.77 -21.39 31.45
C ASN A 280 15.23 -21.85 31.65
N SER A 281 16.21 -20.99 31.35
CA SER A 281 17.63 -21.30 31.57
C SER A 281 18.00 -21.39 33.06
N ALA A 282 17.41 -20.53 33.90
CA ALA A 282 17.58 -20.59 35.36
C ALA A 282 16.94 -21.85 35.97
N ALA A 283 15.81 -22.31 35.43
CA ALA A 283 15.15 -23.54 35.86
C ALA A 283 15.96 -24.81 35.51
N LEU A 284 16.66 -24.82 34.37
CA LEU A 284 17.56 -25.92 33.98
C LEU A 284 18.85 -25.97 34.80
N GLY A 285 19.38 -24.81 35.22
CA GLY A 285 20.57 -24.73 36.09
C GLY A 285 20.34 -25.14 37.55
N ALA A 286 19.09 -25.24 38.00
CA ALA A 286 18.74 -25.71 39.34
C ALA A 286 18.72 -27.25 39.47
N GLY A 287 18.83 -27.99 38.36
CA GLY A 287 18.83 -29.46 38.34
C GLY A 287 20.18 -30.14 38.58
N GLU A 288 21.29 -29.40 38.51
CA GLU A 288 22.65 -29.89 38.76
C GLU A 288 23.32 -29.15 39.93
N GLN A 289 22.71 -29.20 41.13
CA GLN A 289 23.48 -28.93 42.35
C GLN A 289 23.96 -30.26 42.93
N GLY A 290 25.13 -30.69 42.47
CA GLY A 290 25.96 -31.63 43.22
C GLY A 290 26.23 -31.05 44.61
N THR A 291 26.08 -31.90 45.63
CA THR A 291 26.18 -31.59 47.06
C THR A 291 27.44 -30.77 47.36
N LEU A 292 27.29 -29.46 47.57
CA LEU A 292 28.34 -28.61 48.13
C LEU A 292 28.45 -28.90 49.63
N VAL A 293 29.50 -29.61 50.02
CA VAL A 293 29.91 -29.73 51.43
C VAL A 293 30.37 -28.35 51.90
N ALA A 294 29.68 -27.79 52.90
CA ALA A 294 30.05 -26.51 53.49
C ALA A 294 31.44 -26.59 54.16
N PRO A 295 32.31 -25.60 53.99
CA PRO A 295 33.57 -25.56 54.72
C PRO A 295 33.33 -25.20 56.20
N ASP A 296 34.05 -25.88 57.09
CA ASP A 296 34.04 -25.68 58.55
C ASP A 296 34.77 -24.37 58.92
N PHE A 297 34.06 -23.46 59.60
CA PHE A 297 34.53 -22.13 60.01
C PHE A 297 34.96 -22.04 61.48
N SER A 298 35.14 -23.16 62.18
CA SER A 298 35.47 -23.17 63.61
C SER A 298 36.86 -22.59 64.00
N ALA A 299 37.70 -22.18 63.04
CA ALA A 299 39.07 -21.74 63.31
C ALA A 299 39.31 -20.20 63.36
N TRP A 300 38.31 -19.34 63.15
CA TRP A 300 38.56 -17.90 62.88
C TRP A 300 38.49 -16.92 64.07
N HIS A 301 38.40 -17.39 65.32
CA HIS A 301 38.48 -16.52 66.50
C HIS A 301 39.81 -16.67 67.26
N ARG A 302 40.83 -15.91 66.84
CA ARG A 302 41.77 -15.21 67.76
C ARG A 302 42.77 -14.33 67.00
N HIS A 303 42.96 -13.12 67.52
CA HIS A 303 43.87 -12.04 67.07
C HIS A 303 43.40 -11.30 65.80
N ASP A 304 43.37 -9.97 65.70
CA ASP A 304 44.12 -8.95 66.42
C ASP A 304 43.35 -7.62 66.40
N MET A 305 43.34 -6.90 67.53
CA MET A 305 42.89 -5.51 67.62
C MET A 305 44.08 -4.60 67.31
N GLY A 306 43.91 -3.63 66.41
CA GLY A 306 44.92 -2.59 66.22
C GLY A 306 44.53 -1.47 65.26
N ASN A 307 44.04 -0.36 65.81
CA ASN A 307 44.15 1.03 65.36
C ASN A 307 44.56 1.34 63.90
N SER A 308 43.77 2.17 63.21
CA SER A 308 44.02 3.62 63.16
C SER A 308 43.01 4.33 62.23
N ALA A 309 42.94 5.65 62.39
CA ALA A 309 41.80 6.49 62.07
C ALA A 309 41.92 7.27 60.73
N ARG A 310 40.75 7.74 60.28
CA ARG A 310 40.47 8.97 59.48
C ARG A 310 41.09 9.11 58.08
N GLN A 311 40.22 9.32 57.08
CA GLN A 311 39.99 10.64 56.47
C GLN A 311 38.75 10.64 55.54
N GLN A 312 38.01 11.75 55.58
CA GLN A 312 36.86 12.10 54.74
C GLN A 312 37.33 12.82 53.45
N GLY A 313 36.61 12.64 52.34
CA GLY A 313 36.67 13.53 51.16
C GLY A 313 35.74 13.06 50.02
N PRO A 314 35.11 13.95 49.24
CA PRO A 314 33.73 13.76 48.76
C PRO A 314 33.56 13.36 47.27
N CYS A 315 32.31 12.99 46.96
CA CYS A 315 31.72 12.68 45.66
C CYS A 315 32.03 13.67 44.53
N SER A 316 32.18 13.13 43.32
CA SER A 316 31.65 13.76 42.10
C SER A 316 31.25 12.69 41.08
N SER A 317 30.02 12.83 40.57
CA SER A 317 29.43 12.07 39.48
C SER A 317 29.70 12.78 38.14
N VAL A 318 30.03 12.02 37.10
CA VAL A 318 29.95 12.47 35.71
C VAL A 318 29.38 11.33 34.88
N HIS A 319 28.21 11.58 34.30
CA HIS A 319 27.59 10.75 33.28
C HIS A 319 28.16 11.09 31.91
N PHE A 320 28.34 10.06 31.08
CA PHE A 320 28.18 10.14 29.63
C PHE A 320 26.90 9.38 29.26
#